data_AF-A0A529Y6P2-F1
#
_entry.id   AF-A0A529Y6P2-F1
#
_cell.length_a   1.000
_cell.length_b   1.000
_cell.length_c   1.000
_cell.angle_alpha   90.00
_cell.angle_beta   90.00
_cell.angle_gamma   90.00
#
_symmetry.space_group_name_H-M   'P 1'
#
loop_
_entity.id
_entity.type
_entity.pdbx_description
1 polymer ?
#
loop_
_entity_poly.entity_id
_entity_poly.type
_entity_poly.pdbx_seq_one_letter_code
_entity_poly.pdbx_strand_id
1 'polypeptide(L)'
;FWAGATYEFDEKTSFNLQVSGDQLKDAGVAANVAYMVVPGFTVTAEVDYDHYGNSGLGPAEPTAVKGTSKPNSVGGILRLQGSF
;
A
#
# COMPACT_ATOMS: atom_id res chain seq x y z
N PHE A 1 -11.46 3.09 -10.23
CA PHE A 1 -11.98 3.78 -9.04
C PHE A 1 -10.87 3.90 -8.01
N TRP A 2 -11.00 4.86 -7.10
CA TRP A 2 -10.13 4.98 -5.93
C TRP A 2 -10.98 5.52 -4.78
N ALA A 3 -10.80 4.95 -3.59
CA ALA A 3 -11.47 5.40 -2.38
C ALA A 3 -10.58 5.12 -1.18
N GLY A 4 -10.68 5.96 -0.15
CA GLY A 4 -9.95 5.76 1.08
C GLY A 4 -10.46 6.66 2.19
N ALA A 5 -10.06 6.31 3.41
CA ALA A 5 -10.36 7.10 4.60
C ALA A 5 -9.19 7.04 5.58
N THR A 6 -9.04 8.11 6.35
CA THR A 6 -8.15 8.18 7.50
C THR A 6 -8.99 8.35 8.75
N TYR A 7 -8.65 7.58 9.78
CA TYR A 7 -9.20 7.72 11.12
C TYR A 7 -8.09 8.16 12.07
N GLU A 8 -8.32 9.25 12.79
CA GLU A 8 -7.44 9.72 13.86
C GLU A 8 -7.94 9.15 15.19
N PHE A 9 -7.14 8.30 15.82
CA PHE A 9 -7.48 7.74 17.13
C PHE A 9 -7.22 8.77 18.24
N ASP A 10 -6.08 9.45 18.13
CA ASP A 10 -5.62 10.51 19.04
C ASP A 10 -4.57 11.39 18.34
N GLU A 11 -4.07 12.40 19.04
CA GLU A 11 -3.07 13.36 18.54
C GLU A 11 -1.75 12.70 18.07
N LYS A 12 -1.49 11.45 18.44
CA LYS A 12 -0.28 10.71 18.10
C LYS A 12 -0.51 9.61 17.06
N THR A 13 -1.75 9.19 16.84
CA THR A 13 -2.04 7.92 16.16
C THR A 13 -3.13 8.09 15.12
N SER A 14 -2.81 7.77 13.88
CA SER A 14 -3.80 7.70 12.79
C SER A 14 -3.67 6.40 12.00
N PHE A 15 -4.80 5.94 11.49
CA PHE A 15 -4.90 4.79 10.59
C PHE A 15 -5.49 5.22 9.26
N ASN A 16 -4.91 4.75 8.17
CA ASN A 16 -5.36 5.00 6.81
C ASN A 16 -5.66 3.66 6.12
N LEU A 17 -6.76 3.63 5.37
CA LEU A 17 -7.15 2.51 4.51
C LEU A 17 -7.53 3.06 3.13
N GLN A 18 -6.97 2.46 2.09
CA GLN A 18 -7.22 2.82 0.69
C GLN A 18 -7.49 1.58 -0.14
N VAL A 19 -8.41 1.71 -1.10
CA VAL A 19 -8.74 0.69 -2.09
C VAL A 19 -8.80 1.32 -3.48
N SER A 20 -8.34 0.59 -4.48
CA SER A 20 -8.32 1.06 -5.85
C SER A 20 -8.52 -0.09 -6.82
N GLY A 21 -8.91 0.25 -8.04
CA GLY A 21 -8.88 -0.67 -9.17
C GLY A 21 -9.29 0.00 -10.47
N ASP A 22 -9.16 -0.68 -11.58
CA ASP A 22 -9.38 -0.08 -12.90
C ASP A 22 -10.12 -1.00 -13.89
N GLN A 23 -10.27 -0.52 -15.13
CA GLN A 23 -10.93 -1.26 -16.21
C GLN A 23 -10.13 -2.47 -16.69
N LEU A 24 -8.82 -2.53 -16.39
CA LEU A 24 -7.94 -3.65 -16.72
C LEU A 24 -8.07 -4.79 -15.68
N LYS A 25 -8.90 -4.60 -14.64
CA LYS A 25 -9.06 -5.49 -13.48
C LYS A 25 -7.85 -5.48 -12.55
N ASP A 26 -7.02 -4.45 -12.62
CA ASP A 26 -6.05 -4.21 -11.56
C ASP A 26 -6.80 -3.79 -10.30
N ALA A 27 -6.33 -4.25 -9.14
CA ALA A 27 -6.90 -3.87 -7.85
C ALA A 27 -5.79 -3.75 -6.80
N GLY A 28 -5.90 -2.75 -5.94
CA GLY A 28 -4.94 -2.49 -4.88
C GLY A 28 -5.65 -2.20 -3.56
N VAL A 29 -5.08 -2.66 -2.45
CA VAL A 29 -5.50 -2.34 -1.08
C VAL A 29 -4.27 -1.96 -0.28
N ALA A 30 -4.29 -0.78 0.34
CA ALA A 30 -3.22 -0.29 1.20
C ALA A 30 -3.76 0.07 2.57
N ALA A 31 -3.05 -0.33 3.62
CA ALA A 31 -3.39 0.03 5.00
C ALA A 31 -2.13 0.45 5.76
N ASN A 32 -2.19 1.58 6.46
CA ASN A 32 -1.09 2.03 7.31
C ASN A 32 -1.54 2.59 8.65
N VAL A 33 -0.64 2.50 9.63
CA VAL A 33 -0.75 3.18 10.92
C VAL A 33 0.44 4.11 11.05
N ALA A 34 0.19 5.39 11.29
CA ALA A 34 1.20 6.37 11.66
C ALA A 34 1.14 6.63 13.17
N TYR A 35 2.28 6.48 13.84
CA TYR A 35 2.42 6.69 15.28
C TYR A 35 3.56 7.68 15.59
N MET A 36 3.23 8.78 16.25
CA MET A 36 4.18 9.76 16.76
C MET A 36 4.76 9.28 18.10
N VAL A 37 5.96 8.72 18.04
CA VAL A 37 6.65 8.15 19.21
C VAL A 37 7.05 9.26 20.19
N VAL A 38 7.62 10.34 19.65
CA VAL A 38 7.95 11.59 20.36
C VAL A 38 7.65 12.78 19.43
N PRO A 39 7.47 14.00 19.95
CA PRO A 39 7.26 15.18 19.11
C PRO A 39 8.36 15.31 18.04
N GLY A 40 7.96 15.42 16.78
CA GLY A 40 8.88 15.50 15.64
C GLY A 40 9.43 14.17 15.14
N PHE A 41 9.00 13.02 15.70
CA PHE A 41 9.39 11.69 15.20
C PHE A 41 8.20 10.74 15.07
N THR A 42 7.93 10.31 13.83
CA THR A 42 6.81 9.44 13.47
C THR A 42 7.32 8.16 12.82
N VAL A 43 6.73 7.04 13.23
CA VAL A 43 6.91 5.73 12.60
C VAL A 43 5.61 5.37 11.88
N THR A 44 5.70 5.03 10.60
CA THR A 44 4.56 4.54 9.82
C THR A 44 4.82 3.11 9.36
N ALA A 45 3.92 2.20 9.70
CA ALA A 45 3.92 0.84 9.17
C ALA A 45 2.81 0.71 8.13
N GLU A 46 3.14 0.20 6.95
CA GLU A 46 2.24 0.03 5.81
C GLU A 46 2.30 -1.40 5.28
N VAL A 47 1.15 -1.91 4.87
CA VAL A 47 1.00 -3.16 4.13
C VAL A 47 0.12 -2.93 2.92
N ASP A 48 0.53 -3.51 1.80
CA ASP A 48 -0.12 -3.38 0.51
C ASP A 48 -0.41 -4.75 -0.07
N TYR A 49 -1.55 -4.87 -0.73
CA TYR A 49 -1.91 -6.00 -1.58
C TYR A 49 -2.25 -5.47 -2.96
N ASP A 50 -1.65 -6.06 -3.99
CA ASP A 50 -1.96 -5.75 -5.37
C ASP A 50 -2.38 -7.01 -6.13
N HIS A 51 -3.38 -6.85 -6.99
CA HIS A 51 -3.81 -7.80 -7.99
C HIS A 51 -3.63 -7.19 -9.38
N TYR A 52 -2.95 -7.92 -10.25
CA TYR A 52 -2.80 -7.58 -11.65
C TYR A 52 -3.85 -8.31 -12.50
N GLY A 53 -4.78 -7.53 -13.04
CA GLY A 53 -5.81 -7.94 -13.96
C GLY A 53 -5.21 -8.16 -15.34
N ASN A 54 -4.80 -9.39 -15.62
CA ASN A 54 -4.24 -9.79 -16.91
C ASN A 54 -5.25 -9.62 -18.06
N SER A 55 -5.37 -8.39 -18.57
CA SER A 55 -6.34 -7.92 -19.56
C SER A 55 -5.76 -7.95 -20.97
N GLY A 56 -5.10 -9.04 -21.35
CA GLY A 56 -4.73 -9.31 -22.74
C GLY A 56 -3.75 -8.33 -23.39
N LEU A 57 -3.24 -7.33 -22.67
CA LEU A 57 -2.21 -6.38 -23.13
C LEU A 57 -0.79 -6.96 -23.06
N GLY A 58 -0.68 -8.25 -22.76
CA GLY A 58 0.57 -8.89 -22.40
C GLY A 58 0.97 -8.51 -20.97
N PRO A 59 1.70 -9.37 -20.24
CA PRO A 59 2.36 -8.91 -19.03
C PRO A 59 3.22 -7.71 -19.40
N ALA A 60 3.16 -6.61 -18.66
CA ALA A 60 4.34 -5.78 -18.52
C ALA A 60 5.37 -6.67 -17.84
N GLU A 61 6.15 -7.41 -18.65
CA GLU A 61 7.13 -8.45 -18.27
C GLU A 61 7.44 -8.37 -16.76
N PRO A 62 6.73 -9.12 -15.90
CA PRO A 62 7.05 -9.14 -14.48
C PRO A 62 8.44 -9.74 -14.47
N THR A 63 9.43 -8.88 -14.20
CA THR A 63 10.87 -9.16 -14.11
C THR A 63 11.14 -10.65 -14.19
N ALA A 64 11.75 -11.12 -15.29
CA ALA A 64 11.94 -12.51 -15.72
C ALA A 64 12.59 -13.44 -14.66
N VAL A 65 11.93 -13.59 -13.51
CA VAL A 65 12.29 -14.34 -12.34
C VAL A 65 11.34 -15.53 -12.32
N LYS A 66 11.88 -16.71 -12.57
CA LYS A 66 11.13 -17.97 -12.50
C LYS A 66 10.34 -18.04 -11.18
N GLY A 67 9.02 -18.12 -11.26
CA GLY A 67 8.13 -18.31 -10.09
C GLY A 67 7.27 -17.10 -9.69
N THR A 68 7.41 -15.95 -10.36
CA THR A 68 6.63 -14.73 -10.06
C THR A 68 5.33 -14.62 -10.87
N SER A 69 4.90 -15.69 -11.55
CA SER A 69 3.74 -15.70 -12.46
C SER A 69 2.37 -15.61 -11.77
N LYS A 70 2.33 -15.26 -10.49
CA LYS A 70 1.06 -15.07 -9.76
C LYS A 70 0.61 -13.63 -9.97
N PRO A 71 -0.69 -13.40 -10.24
CA PRO A 71 -1.21 -12.05 -10.44
C PRO A 71 -1.33 -11.26 -9.13
N ASN A 72 -0.86 -11.77 -7.99
CA ASN A 72 -1.04 -11.16 -6.69
C ASN A 72 0.32 -10.93 -6.02
N SER A 73 0.50 -9.76 -5.42
CA SER A 73 1.65 -9.42 -4.57
C SER A 73 1.20 -8.86 -3.23
N VAL A 74 1.99 -9.12 -2.19
CA VAL A 74 1.88 -8.46 -0.89
C VAL A 74 3.21 -7.78 -0.62
N GLY A 75 3.16 -6.53 -0.22
CA GLY A 75 4.31 -5.69 0.09
C GLY A 75 4.06 -4.88 1.35
N GLY A 76 5.07 -4.12 1.76
CA GLY A 76 4.92 -3.19 2.87
C GLY A 76 6.18 -2.40 3.12
N ILE A 77 6.01 -1.31 3.86
CA ILE A 77 7.08 -0.36 4.18
C ILE A 77 7.02 -0.02 5.67
N LEU A 78 8.19 0.05 6.29
CA LEU A 78 8.36 0.73 7.57
C LEU A 78 9.08 2.06 7.33
N ARG A 79 8.39 3.17 7.56
CA ARG A 79 8.91 4.52 7.37
C ARG A 79 9.25 5.15 8.71
N LEU A 80 10.46 5.70 8.80
CA LEU A 80 10.92 6.51 9.93
C LEU A 80 11.06 7.95 9.46
N GLN A 81 10.28 8.86 10.03
CA GLN A 81 10.26 10.28 9.63
C GLN A 81 10.56 11.15 10.84
N GLY A 82 11.62 11.97 10.73
CA GLY A 82 11.98 12.97 11.72
C GLY A 82 11.94 14.38 11.14
N SER A 83 11.52 15.35 11.94
CA SER A 83 11.64 16.79 11.68
C SER A 83 12.33 17.44 12.88
N PHE A 84 13.46 18.10 12.65
CA PHE A 84 14.34 18.69 13.66
C PHE A 84 14.47 20.20 13.49
#